data_AF-A0A521PEQ8-F1
#
_entry.id   AF-A0A521PEQ8-F1
#
_cell.length_a   1.000
_cell.length_b   1.000
_cell.length_c   1.000
_cell.angle_alpha   90.00
_cell.angle_beta   90.00
_cell.angle_gamma   90.00
#
_symmetry.space_group_name_H-M   'P 1'
#
loop_
_entity.id
_entity.type
_entity.pdbx_description
1 polymer ?
#
loop_
_entity_poly.entity_id
_entity_poly.type
_entity_poly.pdbx_seq_one_letter_code
_entity_poly.pdbx_strand_id
1 'polypeptide(L)'
;MGEVVEAPSRQQRTRVRFSKEIGREICVRVAAGETVTAICTEDGMPNRGTVTAWAKAYGRFRRALARAKTLGGWDHERGGGRRSSYCEATAMEVFARLSLGEAITAICEDPEMPSQSTVALWRARYPEFAERMARARQVQAERFCDLGWEIASAVTPDDAYATDVKLRHLRWTAGTLSPARYGRHRLVEAEATLELGPAAGGRGGSGGPQQQEVIFSVRHFKVEAQPDGTKKVVAYLRDSRTGELRREHPEEGQDNTPTKDGGPGEWLPS
;
A
#
# COMPACT_ATOMS: atom_id res chain seq x y z
N MET A 1 -43.83 -52.04 5.52
CA MET A 1 -42.87 -52.38 6.59
C MET A 1 -41.83 -51.28 6.61
N GLY A 2 -41.98 -50.32 7.52
CA GLY A 2 -41.11 -49.14 7.62
C GLY A 2 -39.84 -49.49 8.39
N GLU A 3 -38.69 -49.26 7.77
CA GLU A 3 -37.37 -49.48 8.33
C GLU A 3 -37.11 -48.43 9.41
N VAL A 4 -37.01 -48.88 10.66
CA VAL A 4 -36.70 -48.03 11.82
C VAL A 4 -35.19 -47.78 11.78
N VAL A 5 -34.78 -46.61 11.32
CA VAL A 5 -33.39 -46.16 11.40
C VAL A 5 -33.08 -45.87 12.87
N GLU A 6 -32.36 -46.80 13.50
CA GLU A 6 -31.93 -46.72 14.89
C GLU A 6 -30.97 -45.52 15.07
N ALA A 7 -31.38 -44.55 15.88
CA ALA A 7 -30.57 -43.37 16.17
C ALA A 7 -29.31 -43.77 16.95
N PRO A 8 -28.12 -43.22 16.63
CA PRO A 8 -26.87 -43.64 17.27
C PRO A 8 -26.93 -43.38 18.78
N SER A 9 -26.73 -44.45 19.55
CA SER A 9 -26.65 -44.44 21.00
C SER A 9 -25.65 -43.39 21.48
N ARG A 10 -26.08 -42.50 22.38
CA ARG A 10 -25.25 -41.42 22.94
C ARG A 10 -24.10 -42.03 23.76
N GLN A 11 -22.92 -42.19 23.14
CA GLN A 11 -21.75 -42.80 23.78
C GLN A 11 -21.44 -42.12 25.12
N GLN A 12 -21.40 -42.92 26.19
CA GLN A 12 -21.15 -42.46 27.54
C GLN A 12 -19.64 -42.26 27.72
N ARG A 13 -19.17 -41.03 27.47
CA ARG A 13 -17.73 -40.70 27.43
C ARG A 13 -17.04 -40.87 28.79
N THR A 14 -15.87 -41.49 28.77
CA THR A 14 -15.01 -41.68 29.96
C THR A 14 -14.57 -40.34 30.55
N ARG A 15 -14.66 -40.19 31.88
CA ARG A 15 -14.31 -38.95 32.58
C ARG A 15 -12.80 -38.76 32.66
N VAL A 16 -12.25 -37.88 31.82
CA VAL A 16 -10.83 -37.50 31.82
C VAL A 16 -10.53 -36.53 32.97
N ARG A 17 -9.49 -36.81 33.76
CA ARG A 17 -8.99 -35.91 34.83
C ARG A 17 -7.89 -35.00 34.30
N PHE A 18 -7.70 -33.84 34.94
CA PHE A 18 -6.63 -32.92 34.56
C PHE A 18 -5.27 -33.55 34.84
N SER A 19 -4.42 -33.62 33.81
CA SER A 19 -3.00 -33.92 33.92
C SER A 19 -2.19 -32.88 33.13
N LYS A 20 -0.91 -32.72 33.45
CA LYS A 20 -0.04 -31.77 32.75
C LYS A 20 0.16 -32.19 31.30
N GLU A 21 0.17 -33.49 31.05
CA GLU A 21 0.37 -34.13 29.76
C GLU A 21 -0.80 -33.82 28.84
N ILE A 22 -2.04 -34.04 29.29
CA ILE A 22 -3.25 -33.71 28.50
C ILE A 22 -3.38 -32.19 28.33
N GLY A 23 -3.06 -31.41 29.35
CA GLY A 23 -3.04 -29.95 29.24
C GLY A 23 -2.04 -29.45 28.19
N ARG A 24 -0.85 -30.07 28.11
CA ARG A 24 0.17 -29.74 27.11
C ARG A 24 -0.30 -30.16 25.71
N GLU A 25 -0.84 -31.36 25.58
CA GLU A 25 -1.35 -31.90 24.31
C GLU A 25 -2.39 -30.96 23.69
N ILE A 26 -3.38 -30.54 24.48
CA ILE A 26 -4.39 -29.57 24.05
C ILE A 26 -3.73 -28.26 23.61
N CYS A 27 -2.73 -27.75 24.35
CA CYS A 27 -2.05 -26.51 23.98
C CYS A 27 -1.24 -26.64 22.68
N VAL A 28 -0.57 -27.77 22.45
CA VAL A 28 0.22 -27.99 21.23
C VAL A 28 -0.71 -27.99 20.00
N ARG A 29 -1.79 -28.74 20.06
CA ARG A 29 -2.76 -28.84 18.97
C ARG A 29 -3.48 -27.53 18.69
N VAL A 30 -3.85 -26.81 19.74
CA VAL A 30 -4.41 -25.45 19.59
C VAL A 30 -3.42 -24.47 18.98
N ALA A 31 -2.13 -24.55 19.34
CA ALA A 31 -1.09 -23.72 18.73
C ALA A 31 -0.84 -24.08 17.26
N ALA A 32 -1.04 -25.33 16.87
CA ALA A 32 -1.07 -25.78 15.48
C ALA A 32 -2.34 -25.34 14.73
N GLY A 33 -3.26 -24.63 15.39
CA GLY A 33 -4.48 -24.09 14.80
C GLY A 33 -5.71 -24.96 15.02
N GLU A 34 -5.64 -26.12 15.65
CA GLU A 34 -6.85 -26.90 15.90
C GLU A 34 -7.79 -26.19 16.89
N THR A 35 -9.10 -26.41 16.74
CA THR A 35 -10.06 -25.81 17.69
C THR A 35 -10.19 -26.69 18.92
N VAL A 36 -10.33 -26.06 20.10
CA VAL A 36 -10.61 -26.80 21.35
C VAL A 36 -11.85 -27.69 21.19
N THR A 37 -12.84 -27.25 20.41
CA THR A 37 -14.04 -28.05 20.12
C THR A 37 -13.71 -29.34 19.36
N ALA A 38 -12.90 -29.26 18.30
CA ALA A 38 -12.48 -30.43 17.51
C ALA A 38 -11.58 -31.38 18.33
N ILE A 39 -10.65 -30.84 19.12
CA ILE A 39 -9.83 -31.68 20.01
C ILE A 39 -10.73 -32.41 21.02
N CYS A 40 -11.73 -31.71 21.56
CA CYS A 40 -12.67 -32.29 22.52
C CYS A 40 -13.65 -33.31 21.92
N THR A 41 -13.68 -33.55 20.60
CA THR A 41 -14.51 -34.61 20.00
C THR A 41 -13.84 -35.97 20.02
N GLU A 42 -12.52 -36.03 20.23
CA GLU A 42 -11.76 -37.29 20.20
C GLU A 42 -11.92 -38.13 21.47
N ASP A 43 -11.71 -39.43 21.31
CA ASP A 43 -11.65 -40.39 22.40
C ASP A 43 -10.43 -40.16 23.28
N GLY A 44 -10.61 -40.24 24.59
CA GLY A 44 -9.56 -39.90 25.57
C GLY A 44 -9.35 -38.40 25.80
N MET A 45 -10.00 -37.52 25.02
CA MET A 45 -9.97 -36.07 25.26
C MET A 45 -11.08 -35.61 26.21
N PRO A 46 -10.82 -34.59 27.06
CA PRO A 46 -11.85 -33.98 27.88
C PRO A 46 -12.91 -33.29 27.01
N ASN A 47 -14.11 -33.08 27.54
CA ASN A 47 -15.10 -32.24 26.86
C ASN A 47 -14.77 -30.74 27.03
N ARG A 48 -15.37 -29.91 26.17
CA ARG A 48 -15.14 -28.45 26.17
C ARG A 48 -15.43 -27.78 27.53
N GLY A 49 -16.49 -28.24 28.22
CA GLY A 49 -16.86 -27.72 29.54
C GLY A 49 -15.78 -28.03 30.58
N THR A 50 -15.21 -29.24 30.54
CA THR A 50 -14.11 -29.69 31.38
C THR A 50 -12.84 -28.89 31.13
N VAL A 51 -12.46 -28.64 29.88
CA VAL A 51 -11.33 -27.77 29.53
C VAL A 51 -11.53 -26.34 30.06
N THR A 52 -12.76 -25.83 29.97
CA THR A 52 -13.13 -24.51 30.50
C THR A 52 -13.01 -24.47 32.02
N ALA A 53 -13.47 -25.51 32.72
CA ALA A 53 -13.31 -25.64 34.16
C ALA A 53 -11.84 -25.72 34.57
N TRP A 54 -11.01 -26.46 33.83
CA TRP A 54 -9.56 -26.54 34.07
C TRP A 54 -8.86 -25.20 33.85
N ALA A 55 -9.24 -24.43 32.83
CA ALA A 55 -8.69 -23.09 32.63
C ALA A 55 -9.05 -22.13 33.77
N LYS A 56 -10.21 -22.31 34.44
CA LYS A 56 -10.56 -21.54 35.65
C LYS A 56 -9.75 -22.00 36.87
N ALA A 57 -9.62 -23.31 37.06
CA ALA A 57 -8.97 -23.89 38.24
C ALA A 57 -7.43 -23.80 38.22
N TYR A 58 -6.81 -23.91 37.03
CA TYR A 58 -5.36 -24.01 36.89
C TYR A 58 -4.78 -22.82 36.12
N GLY A 59 -4.28 -21.82 36.86
CA GLY A 59 -3.77 -20.57 36.29
C GLY A 59 -2.63 -20.74 35.27
N ARG A 60 -1.73 -21.72 35.47
CA ARG A 60 -0.65 -22.02 34.50
C ARG A 60 -1.20 -22.59 33.19
N PHE A 61 -2.15 -23.52 33.27
CA PHE A 61 -2.82 -24.07 32.09
C PHE A 61 -3.61 -22.99 31.34
N ARG A 62 -4.33 -22.11 32.06
CA ARG A 62 -5.01 -20.95 31.47
C ARG A 62 -4.08 -20.09 30.63
N ARG A 63 -2.92 -19.74 31.18
CA ARG A 63 -1.91 -18.91 30.47
C ARG A 63 -1.32 -19.67 29.28
N ALA A 64 -1.02 -20.96 29.44
CA ALA A 64 -0.51 -21.79 28.35
C ALA A 64 -1.53 -21.93 27.21
N LEU A 65 -2.80 -22.17 27.53
CA LEU A 65 -3.89 -22.27 26.56
C LEU A 65 -4.16 -20.94 25.86
N ALA A 66 -4.10 -19.81 26.59
CA ALA A 66 -4.22 -18.48 25.99
C ALA A 66 -3.07 -18.22 24.99
N ARG A 67 -1.82 -18.53 25.36
CA ARG A 67 -0.66 -18.42 24.45
C ARG A 67 -0.80 -19.32 23.24
N ALA A 68 -1.20 -20.58 23.43
CA ALA A 68 -1.45 -21.52 22.34
C ALA A 68 -2.51 -20.98 21.37
N LYS A 69 -3.59 -20.43 21.91
CA LYS A 69 -4.63 -19.79 21.12
C LYS A 69 -4.11 -18.62 20.30
N THR A 70 -3.32 -17.72 20.90
CA THR A 70 -2.66 -16.62 20.16
C THR A 70 -1.79 -17.15 19.03
N LEU A 71 -0.98 -18.19 19.28
CA LEU A 71 -0.15 -18.83 18.25
C LEU A 71 -1.00 -19.48 17.15
N GLY A 72 -2.15 -20.03 17.50
CA GLY A 72 -3.13 -20.60 16.56
C GLY A 72 -4.11 -19.59 15.94
N GLY A 73 -3.86 -18.28 16.08
CA GLY A 73 -4.68 -17.22 15.46
C GLY A 73 -6.00 -16.88 16.18
N TRP A 74 -6.13 -17.21 17.46
CA TRP A 74 -7.27 -16.84 18.31
C TRP A 74 -6.92 -15.65 19.20
N ASP A 75 -7.57 -14.51 18.98
CA ASP A 75 -7.50 -13.34 19.87
C ASP A 75 -8.66 -13.37 20.88
N HIS A 76 -8.30 -13.28 22.14
CA HIS A 76 -9.20 -13.40 23.29
C HIS A 76 -9.64 -12.04 23.86
N GLU A 77 -9.08 -10.91 23.40
CA GLU A 77 -9.31 -9.63 24.07
C GLU A 77 -10.71 -9.05 23.83
N ARG A 78 -11.44 -9.48 22.78
CA ARG A 78 -12.70 -8.80 22.38
C ARG A 78 -13.82 -9.71 21.89
N GLY A 79 -13.93 -10.92 22.46
CA GLY A 79 -15.12 -11.76 22.26
C GLY A 79 -15.38 -12.18 20.81
N GLY A 80 -14.35 -12.64 20.10
CA GLY A 80 -14.42 -13.02 18.69
C GLY A 80 -13.96 -14.46 18.44
N GLY A 81 -14.66 -15.15 17.53
CA GLY A 81 -14.19 -16.42 16.97
C GLY A 81 -12.95 -16.28 16.08
N ARG A 82 -12.50 -17.41 15.54
CA ARG A 82 -11.20 -17.67 14.89
C ARG A 82 -10.85 -16.88 13.61
N ARG A 83 -11.55 -15.81 13.19
CA ARG A 83 -11.26 -15.17 11.87
C ARG A 83 -11.24 -13.63 11.84
N SER A 84 -11.00 -12.98 12.97
CA SER A 84 -10.83 -11.52 13.03
C SER A 84 -9.53 -11.05 13.70
N SER A 85 -8.69 -11.98 14.18
CA SER A 85 -7.40 -11.59 14.76
C SER A 85 -6.34 -11.43 13.67
N TYR A 86 -5.56 -10.36 13.77
CA TYR A 86 -4.43 -10.11 12.88
C TYR A 86 -3.37 -11.21 13.06
N CYS A 87 -3.03 -11.88 11.98
CA CYS A 87 -1.95 -12.87 11.93
C CYS A 87 -0.90 -12.41 10.92
N GLU A 88 0.33 -12.20 11.39
CA GLU A 88 1.43 -11.74 10.53
C GLU A 88 1.74 -12.73 9.41
N ALA A 89 1.74 -14.05 9.69
CA ALA A 89 2.01 -15.07 8.68
C ALA A 89 0.95 -15.04 7.55
N THR A 90 -0.32 -14.91 7.92
CA THR A 90 -1.42 -14.78 6.95
C THR A 90 -1.34 -13.46 6.19
N ALA A 91 -0.96 -12.36 6.85
CA ALA A 91 -0.73 -11.07 6.19
C ALA A 91 0.41 -11.15 5.16
N MET A 92 1.52 -11.81 5.51
CA MET A 92 2.65 -12.04 4.62
C MET A 92 2.25 -12.87 3.39
N GLU A 93 1.44 -13.91 3.57
CA GLU A 93 0.93 -14.72 2.46
C GLU A 93 0.06 -13.89 1.51
N VAL A 94 -0.84 -13.05 2.06
CA VAL A 94 -1.63 -12.10 1.25
C VAL A 94 -0.71 -11.17 0.46
N PHE A 95 0.36 -10.64 1.06
CA PHE A 95 1.31 -9.77 0.36
C PHE A 95 2.06 -10.51 -0.74
N ALA A 96 2.54 -11.74 -0.48
CA ALA A 96 3.27 -12.54 -1.44
C ALA A 96 2.41 -12.82 -2.69
N ARG A 97 1.19 -13.34 -2.50
CA ARG A 97 0.25 -13.60 -3.59
C ARG A 97 -0.13 -12.33 -4.36
N LEU A 98 -0.37 -11.24 -3.65
CA LEU A 98 -0.68 -9.94 -4.26
C LEU A 98 0.48 -9.45 -5.13
N SER A 99 1.72 -9.53 -4.63
CA SER A 99 2.92 -9.16 -5.38
C SER A 99 3.14 -10.02 -6.63
N LEU A 100 2.70 -11.28 -6.61
CA LEU A 100 2.73 -12.17 -7.78
C LEU A 100 1.62 -11.89 -8.82
N GLY A 101 0.82 -10.85 -8.63
CA GLY A 101 -0.20 -10.42 -9.60
C GLY A 101 -1.60 -10.92 -9.30
N GLU A 102 -1.82 -11.66 -8.22
CA GLU A 102 -3.15 -12.15 -7.87
C GLU A 102 -4.05 -11.01 -7.36
N ALA A 103 -5.32 -11.02 -7.77
CA ALA A 103 -6.30 -10.05 -7.29
C ALA A 103 -6.65 -10.33 -5.82
N ILE A 104 -6.83 -9.28 -5.02
CA ILE A 104 -7.19 -9.44 -3.60
C ILE A 104 -8.51 -10.21 -3.43
N THR A 105 -9.42 -10.09 -4.40
CA THR A 105 -10.69 -10.82 -4.42
C THR A 105 -10.45 -12.32 -4.55
N ALA A 106 -9.59 -12.74 -5.49
CA ALA A 106 -9.21 -14.13 -5.70
C ALA A 106 -8.44 -14.71 -4.49
N ILE A 107 -7.52 -13.93 -3.90
CA ILE A 107 -6.84 -14.34 -2.66
C ILE A 107 -7.85 -14.63 -1.56
N CYS A 108 -8.86 -13.77 -1.38
CA CYS A 108 -9.87 -13.92 -0.33
C CYS A 108 -10.93 -15.00 -0.63
N GLU A 109 -10.94 -15.59 -1.82
CA GLU A 109 -11.81 -16.74 -2.15
C GLU A 109 -11.25 -18.05 -1.60
N ASP A 110 -9.95 -18.09 -1.30
CA ASP A 110 -9.29 -19.24 -0.67
C ASP A 110 -9.81 -19.43 0.78
N PRO A 111 -10.32 -20.63 1.14
CA PRO A 111 -10.83 -20.93 2.48
C PRO A 111 -9.82 -20.74 3.63
N GLU A 112 -8.51 -20.82 3.33
CA GLU A 112 -7.44 -20.60 4.30
C GLU A 112 -7.07 -19.11 4.46
N MET A 113 -7.55 -18.26 3.55
CA MET A 113 -7.31 -16.82 3.57
C MET A 113 -8.40 -16.05 4.34
N PRO A 114 -8.07 -14.84 4.83
CA PRO A 114 -9.06 -13.96 5.45
C PRO A 114 -10.05 -13.45 4.41
N SER A 115 -11.28 -13.15 4.84
CA SER A 115 -12.26 -12.50 3.97
C SER A 115 -11.83 -11.08 3.61
N GLN A 116 -12.40 -10.54 2.52
CA GLN A 116 -12.12 -9.16 2.10
C GLN A 116 -12.41 -8.14 3.21
N SER A 117 -13.47 -8.35 3.99
CA SER A 117 -13.80 -7.49 5.13
C SER A 117 -12.74 -7.53 6.21
N THR A 118 -12.14 -8.69 6.49
CA THR A 118 -11.04 -8.84 7.45
C THR A 118 -9.78 -8.14 6.96
N VAL A 119 -9.42 -8.29 5.67
CA VAL A 119 -8.28 -7.58 5.08
C VAL A 119 -8.48 -6.06 5.12
N ALA A 120 -9.68 -5.58 4.78
CA ALA A 120 -10.02 -4.16 4.86
C ALA A 120 -9.93 -3.62 6.30
N LEU A 121 -10.40 -4.40 7.27
CA LEU A 121 -10.26 -4.09 8.70
C LEU A 121 -8.80 -4.01 9.12
N TRP A 122 -7.95 -4.95 8.68
CA TRP A 122 -6.52 -4.91 8.99
C TRP A 122 -5.85 -3.67 8.40
N ARG A 123 -6.15 -3.32 7.14
CA ARG A 123 -5.64 -2.11 6.49
C ARG A 123 -6.04 -0.82 7.21
N ALA A 124 -7.26 -0.77 7.76
CA ALA A 124 -7.74 0.40 8.50
C ALA A 124 -7.13 0.49 9.92
N ARG A 125 -6.79 -0.65 10.52
CA ARG A 125 -6.40 -0.74 11.94
C ARG A 125 -4.90 -0.75 12.17
N TYR A 126 -4.11 -1.28 11.24
CA TYR A 126 -2.67 -1.50 11.39
C TYR A 126 -1.91 -0.70 10.31
N PRO A 127 -1.35 0.48 10.64
CA PRO A 127 -0.60 1.31 9.69
C PRO A 127 0.53 0.54 8.99
N GLU A 128 1.25 -0.31 9.72
CA GLU A 128 2.33 -1.16 9.20
C GLU A 128 1.83 -2.15 8.13
N PHE A 129 0.61 -2.66 8.28
CA PHE A 129 0.00 -3.52 7.27
C PHE A 129 -0.34 -2.72 6.03
N ALA A 130 -0.88 -1.50 6.18
CA ALA A 130 -1.19 -0.63 5.06
C ALA A 130 0.09 -0.23 4.28
N GLU A 131 1.17 0.08 4.98
CA GLU A 131 2.47 0.37 4.37
C GLU A 131 3.05 -0.82 3.62
N ARG A 132 3.04 -2.02 4.23
CA ARG A 132 3.51 -3.25 3.56
C ARG A 132 2.63 -3.60 2.36
N MET A 133 1.32 -3.45 2.48
CA MET A 133 0.40 -3.64 1.34
C MET A 133 0.70 -2.66 0.21
N ALA A 134 1.02 -1.40 0.50
CA ALA A 134 1.40 -0.43 -0.51
C ALA A 134 2.71 -0.84 -1.23
N ARG A 135 3.70 -1.35 -0.49
CA ARG A 135 4.92 -1.92 -1.10
C ARG A 135 4.62 -3.16 -1.94
N ALA A 136 3.76 -4.05 -1.46
CA ALA A 136 3.35 -5.23 -2.21
C ALA A 136 2.65 -4.86 -3.53
N ARG A 137 1.86 -3.77 -3.54
CA ARG A 137 1.24 -3.20 -4.75
C ARG A 137 2.27 -2.60 -5.72
N GLN A 138 3.36 -2.02 -5.22
CA GLN A 138 4.45 -1.56 -6.08
C GLN A 138 5.13 -2.74 -6.78
N VAL A 139 5.43 -3.82 -6.04
CA VAL A 139 5.98 -5.06 -6.62
C VAL A 139 5.00 -5.70 -7.62
N GLN A 140 3.70 -5.69 -7.31
CA GLN A 140 2.66 -6.16 -8.21
C GLN A 140 2.67 -5.41 -9.56
N ALA A 141 2.98 -4.11 -9.55
CA ALA A 141 3.11 -3.32 -10.77
C ALA A 141 4.24 -3.85 -11.66
N GLU A 142 5.37 -4.24 -11.08
CA GLU A 142 6.50 -4.85 -11.80
C GLU A 142 6.07 -6.19 -12.43
N ARG A 143 5.38 -7.03 -11.65
CA ARG A 143 4.87 -8.31 -12.16
C ARG A 143 3.90 -8.12 -13.33
N PHE A 144 3.04 -7.09 -13.32
CA PHE A 144 2.15 -6.81 -14.45
C PHE A 144 2.90 -6.36 -15.71
N CYS A 145 4.06 -5.71 -15.58
CA CYS A 145 4.94 -5.43 -16.72
C CYS A 145 5.51 -6.72 -17.31
N ASP A 146 6.03 -7.62 -16.46
CA ASP A 146 6.58 -8.91 -16.91
C ASP A 146 5.51 -9.77 -17.58
N LEU A 147 4.32 -9.85 -16.97
CA LEU A 147 3.16 -10.54 -17.54
C LEU A 147 2.76 -9.95 -18.90
N GLY A 148 2.84 -8.62 -19.03
CA GLY A 148 2.59 -7.93 -20.29
C GLY A 148 3.60 -8.33 -21.38
N TRP A 149 4.87 -8.48 -21.03
CA TRP A 149 5.89 -8.96 -21.96
C TRP A 149 5.65 -10.41 -22.40
N GLU A 150 5.35 -11.30 -21.44
CA GLU A 150 5.01 -12.71 -21.70
C GLU A 150 3.82 -12.82 -22.67
N ILE A 151 2.74 -12.09 -22.40
CA ILE A 151 1.52 -12.06 -23.24
C ILE A 151 1.82 -11.51 -24.63
N ALA A 152 2.57 -10.41 -24.73
CA ALA A 152 2.91 -9.81 -26.01
C ALA A 152 3.77 -10.75 -26.87
N SER A 153 4.66 -11.52 -26.25
CA SER A 153 5.56 -12.45 -26.96
C SER A 153 4.85 -13.69 -27.51
N ALA A 154 3.69 -14.04 -26.94
CA ALA A 154 2.89 -15.20 -27.33
C ALA A 154 1.74 -14.86 -28.30
N VAL A 155 1.62 -13.60 -28.74
CA VAL A 155 0.49 -13.13 -29.56
C VAL A 155 0.43 -13.81 -30.92
N THR A 156 -0.80 -14.08 -31.37
CA THR A 156 -1.13 -14.60 -32.70
C THR A 156 -2.06 -13.62 -33.43
N PRO A 157 -2.22 -13.74 -34.76
CA PRO A 157 -3.20 -12.93 -35.48
C PRO A 157 -4.64 -13.08 -34.97
N ASP A 158 -5.02 -14.28 -34.52
CA ASP A 158 -6.39 -14.59 -34.10
C ASP A 158 -6.78 -13.97 -32.76
N ASP A 159 -5.81 -13.79 -31.85
CA ASP A 159 -6.04 -13.24 -30.51
C ASP A 159 -5.52 -11.80 -30.32
N ALA A 160 -4.99 -11.18 -31.39
CA ALA A 160 -4.34 -9.87 -31.35
C ALA A 160 -5.18 -8.79 -30.65
N TYR A 161 -6.49 -8.73 -30.93
CA TYR A 161 -7.38 -7.75 -30.30
C TYR A 161 -7.56 -8.00 -28.80
N ALA A 162 -7.82 -9.25 -28.40
CA ALA A 162 -7.98 -9.61 -27.00
C ALA A 162 -6.68 -9.37 -26.21
N THR A 163 -5.54 -9.66 -26.84
CA THR A 163 -4.20 -9.41 -26.30
C THR A 163 -3.95 -7.91 -26.13
N ASP A 164 -4.26 -7.08 -27.11
CA ASP A 164 -4.13 -5.62 -26.97
C ASP A 164 -4.99 -5.06 -25.81
N VAL A 165 -6.22 -5.56 -25.63
CA VAL A 165 -7.08 -5.20 -24.48
C VAL A 165 -6.42 -5.55 -23.15
N LYS A 166 -5.89 -6.78 -23.02
CA LYS A 166 -5.18 -7.23 -21.82
C LYS A 166 -3.95 -6.35 -21.54
N LEU A 167 -3.12 -6.10 -22.55
CA LEU A 167 -1.91 -5.31 -22.43
C LEU A 167 -2.21 -3.85 -22.05
N ARG A 168 -3.28 -3.26 -22.59
CA ARG A 168 -3.73 -1.91 -22.21
C ARG A 168 -4.12 -1.86 -20.73
N HIS A 169 -4.87 -2.85 -20.25
CA HIS A 169 -5.26 -2.93 -18.85
C HIS A 169 -4.04 -3.10 -17.94
N LEU A 170 -3.13 -4.04 -18.25
CA LEU A 170 -1.92 -4.27 -17.46
C LEU A 170 -1.04 -3.02 -17.35
N ARG A 171 -0.80 -2.30 -18.46
CA ARG A 171 -0.03 -1.05 -18.45
C ARG A 171 -0.69 0.05 -17.62
N TRP A 172 -2.02 0.19 -17.73
CA TRP A 172 -2.77 1.15 -16.92
C TRP A 172 -2.65 0.81 -15.44
N THR A 173 -2.88 -0.46 -15.07
CA THR A 173 -2.81 -0.91 -13.69
C THR A 173 -1.39 -0.72 -13.11
N ALA A 174 -0.33 -1.08 -13.85
CA ALA A 174 1.04 -0.86 -13.40
C ALA A 174 1.34 0.64 -13.15
N GLY A 175 0.88 1.52 -14.04
CA GLY A 175 1.00 2.98 -13.89
C GLY A 175 0.21 3.55 -12.71
N THR A 176 -0.95 2.97 -12.37
CA THR A 176 -1.73 3.36 -11.19
C THR A 176 -1.09 2.86 -9.89
N LEU A 177 -0.56 1.64 -9.86
CA LEU A 177 0.02 1.03 -8.66
C LEU A 177 1.41 1.58 -8.31
N SER A 178 2.21 1.95 -9.32
CA SER A 178 3.51 2.60 -9.10
C SER A 178 3.72 3.76 -10.08
N PRO A 179 3.06 4.93 -9.85
CA PRO A 179 3.13 6.07 -10.75
C PRO A 179 4.54 6.66 -10.88
N ALA A 180 5.35 6.59 -9.84
CA ALA A 180 6.73 7.07 -9.89
C ALA A 180 7.58 6.29 -10.91
N ARG A 181 7.35 4.97 -11.05
CA ARG A 181 8.15 4.11 -11.94
C ARG A 181 7.51 3.92 -13.32
N TYR A 182 6.19 3.72 -13.37
CA TYR A 182 5.46 3.36 -14.58
C TYR A 182 4.42 4.40 -15.00
N GLY A 183 4.37 5.55 -14.32
CA GLY A 183 3.53 6.66 -14.72
C GLY A 183 3.92 7.21 -16.09
N ARG A 184 2.98 7.92 -16.72
CA ARG A 184 3.24 8.64 -17.96
C ARG A 184 4.03 9.92 -17.65
N HIS A 185 5.34 9.77 -17.50
CA HIS A 185 6.24 10.90 -17.35
C HIS A 185 6.45 11.57 -18.70
N ARG A 186 6.10 12.85 -18.80
CA ARG A 186 6.53 13.67 -19.93
C ARG A 186 7.98 14.05 -19.67
N LEU A 187 8.88 13.62 -20.55
CA LEU A 187 10.24 14.16 -20.57
C LEU A 187 10.10 15.64 -20.91
N VAL A 188 10.35 16.49 -19.93
CA VAL A 188 10.55 17.91 -20.13
C VAL A 188 12.06 18.06 -20.29
N GLU A 189 12.51 18.51 -21.45
CA GLU A 189 13.90 18.95 -21.57
C GLU A 189 14.11 20.04 -20.54
N ALA A 190 15.06 19.82 -19.63
CA ALA A 190 15.45 20.85 -18.71
C ALA A 190 16.10 21.96 -19.54
N GLU A 191 15.31 22.96 -19.94
CA GLU A 191 15.80 24.28 -20.27
C GLU A 191 16.43 24.83 -18.99
N ALA A 192 17.67 24.43 -18.73
CA ALA A 192 18.50 25.11 -17.76
C ALA A 192 18.83 26.46 -18.38
N THR A 193 17.93 27.43 -18.19
CA THR A 193 18.26 28.83 -18.38
C THR A 193 19.28 29.16 -17.29
N LEU A 194 20.57 28.98 -17.63
CA LEU A 194 21.69 29.47 -16.83
C LEU A 194 21.65 31.00 -16.92
N GLU A 195 20.83 31.63 -16.09
CA GLU A 195 20.95 33.06 -15.89
C GLU A 195 22.24 33.31 -15.12
N LEU A 196 23.25 33.83 -15.83
CA LEU A 196 24.44 34.38 -15.21
C LEU A 196 23.99 35.56 -14.35
N GLY A 197 24.11 35.42 -13.02
CA GLY A 197 23.90 36.55 -12.11
C GLY A 197 24.81 37.73 -12.49
N PRO A 198 24.41 38.99 -12.23
CA PRO A 198 25.25 40.13 -12.54
C PRO A 198 26.60 39.97 -11.84
N ALA A 199 27.69 40.02 -12.61
CA ALA A 199 29.03 40.01 -12.04
C ALA A 199 29.11 41.13 -11.00
N ALA A 200 29.31 40.76 -9.73
CA ALA A 200 29.51 41.73 -8.67
C ALA A 200 30.71 42.60 -9.07
N GLY A 201 30.43 43.82 -9.52
CA GLY A 201 31.42 44.82 -9.91
C GLY A 201 32.16 45.32 -8.67
N GLY A 202 33.12 44.54 -8.18
CA GLY A 202 34.07 44.94 -7.17
C GLY A 202 35.43 45.22 -7.81
N ARG A 203 35.80 46.49 -7.93
CA ARG A 203 37.19 46.87 -8.23
C ARG A 203 38.07 46.48 -7.03
N GLY A 204 39.03 45.59 -7.28
CA GLY A 204 40.25 45.46 -6.50
C GLY A 204 40.33 44.23 -5.59
N GLY A 205 41.35 43.40 -5.82
CA GLY A 205 41.91 42.51 -4.81
C GLY A 205 41.89 41.02 -5.16
N SER A 206 43.08 40.49 -5.49
CA SER A 206 43.54 39.08 -5.39
C SER A 206 42.53 37.95 -5.62
N GLY A 207 42.68 37.27 -6.76
CA GLY A 207 41.91 36.09 -7.14
C GLY A 207 42.00 34.93 -6.15
N GLY A 208 40.89 34.68 -5.46
CA GLY A 208 40.45 33.33 -5.09
C GLY A 208 39.50 32.79 -6.16
N PRO A 209 39.26 31.45 -6.23
CA PRO A 209 38.32 30.89 -7.18
C PRO A 209 36.94 31.53 -6.95
N GLN A 210 36.46 32.28 -7.94
CA GLN A 210 35.11 32.82 -7.94
C GLN A 210 34.14 31.65 -7.88
N GLN A 211 33.50 31.48 -6.72
CA GLN A 211 32.51 30.46 -6.51
C GLN A 211 31.30 30.82 -7.38
N GLN A 212 31.20 30.19 -8.55
CA GLN A 212 30.06 30.38 -9.44
C GLN A 212 28.83 29.76 -8.78
N GLU A 213 27.87 30.61 -8.41
CA GLU A 213 26.59 30.19 -7.82
C GLU A 213 25.68 29.66 -8.96
N VAL A 214 25.36 28.37 -8.92
CA VAL A 214 24.44 27.74 -9.89
C VAL A 214 23.01 27.83 -9.32
N ILE A 215 22.15 28.61 -9.98
CA ILE A 215 20.73 28.74 -9.62
C ILE A 215 19.93 27.66 -10.38
N PHE A 216 19.27 26.76 -9.65
CA PHE A 216 18.33 25.80 -10.23
C PHE A 216 16.90 26.32 -10.02
N SER A 217 16.19 26.65 -11.10
CA SER A 217 14.78 27.02 -11.02
C SER A 217 13.90 25.78 -11.25
N VAL A 218 12.93 25.56 -10.34
CA VAL A 218 11.94 24.47 -10.48
C VAL A 218 10.61 25.09 -10.90
N ARG A 219 10.08 24.65 -12.05
CA ARG A 219 8.74 25.02 -12.53
C ARG A 219 7.67 24.29 -11.72
N HIS A 220 6.85 25.06 -10.99
CA HIS A 220 5.68 24.60 -10.26
C HIS A 220 4.41 24.97 -11.03
N PHE A 221 3.59 23.99 -11.41
CA PHE A 221 2.38 24.24 -12.19
C PHE A 221 1.14 24.27 -11.29
N LYS A 222 0.31 25.29 -11.44
CA LYS A 222 -0.99 25.41 -10.76
C LYS A 222 -2.10 25.64 -11.78
N VAL A 223 -3.26 25.06 -11.54
CA VAL A 223 -4.46 25.33 -12.34
C VAL A 223 -5.19 26.53 -11.73
N GLU A 224 -5.35 27.59 -12.51
CA GLU A 224 -6.07 28.80 -12.09
C GLU A 224 -7.37 28.96 -12.89
N ALA A 225 -8.42 29.39 -12.19
CA ALA A 225 -9.70 29.69 -12.81
C ALA A 225 -9.64 31.09 -13.41
N GLN A 226 -10.04 31.20 -14.66
CA GLN A 226 -10.05 32.45 -15.41
C GLN A 226 -11.39 33.17 -15.25
N PRO A 227 -11.43 34.50 -15.47
CA PRO A 227 -12.67 35.28 -15.38
C PRO A 227 -13.77 34.81 -16.35
N ASP A 228 -13.40 34.15 -17.45
CA ASP A 228 -14.31 33.56 -18.44
C ASP A 228 -14.86 32.18 -18.03
N GLY A 229 -14.50 31.67 -16.85
CA GLY A 229 -14.91 30.36 -16.34
C GLY A 229 -14.05 29.19 -16.82
N THR A 230 -13.06 29.42 -17.68
CA THR A 230 -12.11 28.40 -18.13
C THR A 230 -11.01 28.16 -17.09
N LYS A 231 -10.26 27.06 -17.22
CA LYS A 231 -9.11 26.75 -16.36
C LYS A 231 -7.82 26.82 -17.17
N LYS A 232 -6.85 27.59 -16.71
CA LYS A 232 -5.51 27.71 -17.34
C LYS A 232 -4.46 27.08 -16.42
N VAL A 233 -3.56 26.28 -16.99
CA VAL A 233 -2.37 25.81 -16.29
C VAL A 233 -1.33 26.92 -16.33
N VAL A 234 -0.90 27.38 -15.16
CA VAL A 234 0.04 28.48 -14.98
C VAL A 234 1.32 27.92 -14.37
N ALA A 235 2.47 28.26 -14.97
CA ALA A 235 3.78 27.92 -14.46
C ALA A 235 4.30 29.01 -13.51
N TYR A 236 4.90 28.57 -12.40
CA TYR A 236 5.59 29.40 -11.43
C TYR A 236 7.03 28.94 -11.32
N LEU A 237 7.97 29.87 -11.34
CA LEU A 237 9.37 29.60 -11.05
C LEU A 237 9.60 29.80 -9.56
N ARG A 238 10.14 28.77 -8.88
CA ARG A 238 10.61 28.91 -7.51
C ARG A 238 12.04 29.42 -7.51
N ASP A 239 12.24 30.59 -6.91
CA ASP A 239 13.58 31.10 -6.62
C ASP A 239 14.26 30.20 -5.58
N SER A 240 15.42 29.65 -5.91
CA SER A 240 16.13 28.69 -5.04
C SER A 240 16.74 29.34 -3.80
N ARG A 241 16.97 30.66 -3.79
CA ARG A 241 17.52 31.42 -2.65
C ARG A 241 16.43 31.87 -1.68
N THR A 242 15.35 32.44 -2.20
CA THR A 242 14.29 33.03 -1.36
C THR A 242 13.14 32.06 -1.12
N GLY A 243 12.99 31.05 -1.98
CA GLY A 243 11.86 30.13 -1.98
C GLY A 243 10.56 30.75 -2.53
N GLU A 244 10.60 32.00 -2.98
CA GLU A 244 9.45 32.70 -3.56
C GLU A 244 9.01 32.07 -4.88
N LEU A 245 7.70 31.97 -5.08
CA LEU A 245 7.10 31.53 -6.34
C LEU A 245 6.73 32.75 -7.18
N ARG A 246 7.32 32.87 -8.37
CA ARG A 246 7.00 33.93 -9.33
C ARG A 246 6.31 33.35 -10.55
N ARG A 247 5.19 33.93 -10.96
CA ARG A 247 4.46 33.50 -12.16
C ARG A 247 5.33 33.76 -13.39
N GLU A 248 5.55 32.74 -14.22
CA GLU A 248 6.47 32.82 -15.38
C GLU A 248 5.94 33.75 -16.49
N HIS A 249 4.61 33.81 -16.66
CA HIS A 249 3.96 34.73 -17.58
C HIS A 249 2.97 35.64 -16.84
N PRO A 250 3.10 36.98 -16.93
CA PRO A 250 2.14 37.91 -16.34
C PRO A 250 0.74 37.71 -16.94
N GLU A 251 -0.29 38.14 -16.22
CA GLU A 251 -1.67 38.10 -16.72
C GLU A 251 -1.78 38.94 -18.00
N GLU A 252 -2.47 38.42 -19.01
CA GLU A 252 -2.81 39.20 -20.21
C GLU A 252 -3.59 40.44 -19.77
N GLY A 253 -2.92 41.59 -19.73
CA GLY A 253 -3.46 42.87 -19.27
C GLY A 253 -2.62 43.64 -18.24
N GLN A 254 -1.54 43.08 -17.69
CA GLN A 254 -0.59 43.85 -16.87
C GLN A 254 0.59 44.32 -17.71
N ASP A 255 0.45 45.52 -18.26
CA ASP A 255 1.48 46.25 -18.98
C ASP A 255 2.60 46.66 -18.01
N ASN A 256 3.69 45.89 -17.96
CA ASN A 256 4.85 46.22 -17.15
C ASN A 256 5.76 47.16 -17.95
N THR A 257 5.30 48.39 -18.19
CA THR A 257 6.15 49.43 -18.75
C THR A 257 7.15 49.88 -17.67
N PRO A 258 8.47 49.81 -17.92
CA PRO A 258 9.45 50.31 -16.96
C PRO A 258 9.36 51.84 -16.92
N THR A 259 9.10 52.37 -15.73
CA THR A 259 9.06 53.81 -15.44
C THR A 259 10.39 54.45 -15.84
N LYS A 260 10.42 55.16 -16.98
CA LYS A 260 11.53 56.03 -17.37
C LYS A 260 11.39 57.36 -16.64
N ASP A 261 12.03 57.49 -15.49
CA ASP A 261 12.36 58.79 -14.91
C ASP A 261 13.74 59.23 -15.42
N GLY A 262 13.78 60.33 -16.18
CA GLY A 262 15.03 61.04 -16.48
C GLY A 262 15.13 61.79 -17.82
N GLY A 263 14.47 62.94 -17.93
CA GLY A 263 14.96 64.14 -18.64
C GLY A 263 14.81 64.24 -20.18
N PRO A 264 14.31 65.37 -20.73
CA PRO A 264 14.14 65.56 -22.18
C PRO A 264 15.43 66.07 -22.84
N GLY A 265 15.85 65.42 -23.93
CA GLY A 265 17.03 65.79 -24.72
C GLY A 265 16.81 65.51 -26.21
N GLU A 266 16.06 66.40 -26.83
CA GLU A 266 16.33 67.06 -28.12
C GLU A 266 16.64 66.27 -29.43
N TRP A 267 15.83 66.65 -30.45
CA TRP A 267 16.00 66.72 -31.91
C TRP A 267 15.83 65.47 -32.83
N LEU A 268 14.73 65.53 -33.59
CA LEU A 268 14.45 64.92 -34.90
C LEU A 268 15.29 65.60 -36.04
N PRO A 269 15.19 65.20 -37.32
CA PRO A 269 15.71 63.99 -37.96
C PRO A 269 16.53 64.29 -39.26
N SER A 270 17.09 63.22 -39.84
CA SER A 270 17.75 63.08 -41.18
C SER A 270 19.24 63.38 -41.24
#